data_AF-A0A7V2X8P2-F1
#
_entry.id   AF-A0A7V2X8P2-F1
#
_cell.length_a   1.000
_cell.length_b   1.000
_cell.length_c   1.000
_cell.angle_alpha   90.00
_cell.angle_beta   90.00
_cell.angle_gamma   90.00
#
_symmetry.space_group_name_H-M   'P 1'
#
loop_
_entity.id
_entity.type
_entity.pdbx_description
1 polymer ?
#
loop_
_entity_poly.entity_id
_entity_poly.type
_entity_poly.pdbx_seq_one_letter_code
_entity_poly.pdbx_strand_id
1 'polypeptide(L)' 'MSRFLVFLLASFLLTIFQTTLVSLVFPSYLKPDLMLVLVVFLGISFPPVPGALLVLFCGLLYDTFSGGPLG' A
#
# COMPACT_ATOMS: atom_id res chain seq x y z
N MET A 1 -18.99 0.81 -6.03
CA MET A 1 -18.86 0.76 -4.56
C MET A 1 -18.21 -0.53 -4.07
N SER A 2 -18.79 -1.72 -4.31
CA SER A 2 -18.20 -2.98 -3.81
C SER A 2 -16.75 -3.24 -4.29
N ARG A 3 -16.44 -3.00 -5.58
CA ARG A 3 -15.05 -3.11 -6.10
C ARG A 3 -14.05 -2.21 -5.38
N PHE A 4 -14.45 -0.99 -5.02
CA PHE A 4 -13.60 -0.02 -4.33
C PHE A 4 -13.24 -0.48 -2.91
N LEU A 5 -14.23 -1.04 -2.19
CA LEU A 5 -14.02 -1.63 -0.86
C LEU A 5 -13.10 -2.86 -0.91
N VAL A 6 -13.22 -3.69 -1.94
CA VAL A 6 -12.34 -4.84 -2.13
C VAL A 6 -10.88 -4.41 -2.32
N PHE A 7 -10.63 -3.36 -3.11
CA PHE A 7 -9.27 -2.83 -3.27
C PHE A 7 -8.73 -2.14 -2.03
N LEU A 8 -9.58 -1.48 -1.23
CA LEU A 8 -9.19 -0.88 0.05
C LEU A 8 -8.82 -1.95 1.09
N LEU A 9 -9.60 -3.04 1.15
CA LEU A 9 -9.30 -4.16 2.04
C LEU A 9 -8.04 -4.91 1.57
N ALA A 10 -7.88 -5.08 0.26
CA ALA A 10 -6.69 -5.69 -0.33
C ALA A 10 -5.43 -4.85 -0.07
N SER A 11 -5.50 -3.52 -0.17
CA SER A 11 -4.36 -2.66 0.15
C SER A 11 -3.98 -2.76 1.63
N PHE A 12 -4.96 -2.70 2.54
CA PHE A 12 -4.72 -2.87 3.98
C PHE A 12 -4.06 -4.21 4.33
N LEU A 13 -4.53 -5.31 3.75
CA LEU A 13 -3.92 -6.63 3.92
C LEU A 13 -2.50 -6.69 3.35
N LEU A 14 -2.26 -6.08 2.20
CA LEU A 14 -0.94 -6.01 1.59
C LEU A 14 0.05 -5.21 2.44
N THR A 15 -0.37 -4.09 3.03
CA THR A 15 0.48 -3.29 3.93
C THR A 15 0.89 -4.11 5.15
N ILE A 16 -0.05 -4.84 5.76
CA ILE A 16 0.25 -5.72 6.90
C ILE A 16 1.20 -6.85 6.49
N PHE A 17 0.98 -7.45 5.33
CA PHE A 17 1.83 -8.53 4.83
C PHE A 17 3.25 -8.04 4.49
N GLN A 18 3.38 -6.83 3.93
CA GLN A 18 4.65 -6.18 3.66
C GLN A 18 5.39 -5.84 4.96
N THR A 19 4.71 -5.29 5.96
CA THR A 19 5.37 -4.91 7.23
C THR A 19 5.80 -6.13 8.04
N THR A 20 5.04 -7.24 7.98
CA THR A 20 5.32 -8.46 8.75
C THR A 20 6.23 -9.46 8.04
N LEU A 21 5.88 -9.91 6.82
CA LEU A 21 6.60 -11.00 6.14
C LEU A 21 7.78 -10.51 5.33
N VAL A 22 7.68 -9.35 4.67
CA VAL A 22 8.83 -8.82 3.91
C VAL A 22 9.93 -8.35 4.87
N SER A 23 9.57 -7.86 6.06
CA SER A 23 10.57 -7.57 7.10
C SER A 23 11.19 -8.81 7.74
N LEU A 24 10.54 -9.97 7.68
CA LEU A 24 11.07 -11.23 8.19
C LEU A 24 12.00 -11.91 7.18
N VAL A 25 11.67 -11.80 5.88
CA VAL A 25 12.36 -12.55 4.80
C VAL A 25 13.47 -11.73 4.15
N PHE A 26 13.34 -10.40 4.05
CA PHE A 26 14.32 -9.56 3.34
C PHE A 26 15.15 -8.67 4.28
N PRO A 27 16.49 -8.65 4.12
CA PRO A 27 17.34 -7.69 4.81
C PRO A 27 17.02 -6.25 4.36
N SER A 28 17.17 -5.28 5.25
CA SER A 28 16.69 -3.88 5.09
C SER A 28 17.11 -3.17 3.78
N TYR A 29 18.15 -3.65 3.09
CA TYR A 29 18.66 -3.07 1.85
C TYR A 29 17.95 -3.53 0.58
N LEU A 30 17.16 -4.62 0.65
CA LEU A 30 16.52 -5.25 -0.51
C LEU A 30 15.02 -5.47 -0.25
N LYS A 31 14.37 -4.58 0.51
CA LYS A 31 12.93 -4.65 0.74
C LYS A 31 12.18 -4.23 -0.53
N PRO A 32 11.48 -5.14 -1.24
CA PRO A 32 10.61 -4.75 -2.35
C PRO A 32 9.43 -3.92 -1.83
N ASP A 33 9.20 -2.78 -2.46
CA ASP A 33 8.11 -1.86 -2.10
C ASP A 33 6.81 -2.27 -2.79
N LEU A 34 6.10 -3.23 -2.20
CA LEU A 34 4.84 -3.77 -2.73
C LEU A 34 3.74 -2.70 -2.79
N MET A 35 3.81 -1.70 -1.90
CA MET A 35 2.92 -0.55 -1.87
C MET A 35 3.03 0.28 -3.14
N LEU A 36 4.25 0.52 -3.62
CA LEU A 36 4.50 1.24 -4.87
C LEU A 36 3.91 0.50 -6.07
N VAL A 37 4.06 -0.83 -6.14
CA VAL A 37 3.45 -1.65 -7.19
C VAL A 37 1.93 -1.53 -7.18
N LEU A 38 1.31 -1.54 -5.99
CA LEU A 38 -0.13 -1.41 -5.85
C LEU A 38 -0.64 -0.02 -6.26
N VAL A 39 0.09 1.05 -5.93
CA VAL A 39 -0.24 2.41 -6.35
C VAL A 39 -0.21 2.55 -7.88
N VAL A 40 0.84 2.01 -8.53
CA VAL A 40 0.93 2.01 -10.00
C VAL A 40 -0.21 1.22 -10.63
N PHE A 41 -0.55 0.05 -10.07
CA PHE A 41 -1.66 -0.77 -10.56
C PHE A 41 -3.00 -0.06 -10.44
N LEU A 42 -3.26 0.63 -9.32
CA LEU A 42 -4.47 1.42 -9.11
C LEU A 42 -4.57 2.60 -10.08
N GLY A 43 -3.45 3.28 -10.35
CA GLY A 43 -3.39 4.40 -11.29
C GLY A 43 -3.67 4.01 -12.73
N ILE A 44 -3.34 2.77 -13.13
CA ILE A 44 -3.63 2.24 -14.47
C ILE A 44 -5.06 1.71 -14.57
N SER A 45 -5.59 1.12 -13.49
CA SER A 45 -6.86 0.36 -13.54
C SER A 45 -8.10 1.18 -13.19
N PHE A 46 -7.98 2.34 -12.54
CA PHE A 46 -9.12 3.14 -12.05
C PHE A 46 -9.18 4.55 -12.66
N PRO A 47 -10.39 5.14 -12.76
CA PRO A 47 -10.54 6.55 -13.11
C PRO A 47 -9.84 7.46 -12.07
N PRO A 48 -9.35 8.63 -12.51
CA PRO A 48 -8.34 9.41 -11.80
C PRO A 48 -8.77 9.86 -10.40
N VAL A 49 -10.04 10.24 -10.23
CA VAL A 49 -10.55 10.76 -8.94
C VAL A 49 -10.64 9.68 -7.84
N PRO A 50 -11.34 8.55 -8.03
CA PRO A 50 -11.37 7.49 -7.01
C PRO A 50 -10.02 6.79 -6.85
N GLY A 51 -9.23 6.66 -7.92
CA GLY A 51 -7.87 6.10 -7.84
C GLY A 51 -6.96 6.95 -6.97
N ALA A 52 -6.96 8.27 -7.15
CA ALA A 52 -6.17 9.19 -6.34
C ALA A 52 -6.52 9.13 -4.85
N LEU A 53 -7.82 9.02 -4.54
CA LEU A 53 -8.30 8.93 -3.15
C LEU A 53 -7.85 7.64 -2.47
N LEU A 54 -7.89 6.50 -3.19
CA LEU A 54 -7.35 5.23 -2.70
C LEU A 54 -5.84 5.27 -2.50
N VAL A 55 -5.10 5.84 -3.45
CA VAL A 55 -3.63 5.96 -3.38
C VAL A 55 -3.21 6.83 -2.19
N LEU A 56 -3.92 7.93 -1.95
CA LEU A 56 -3.69 8.79 -0.78
C LEU A 56 -3.88 8.02 0.52
N PHE A 57 -4.97 7.25 0.63
CA PHE A 57 -5.24 6.42 1.81
C PHE A 57 -4.16 5.33 1.99
N CYS A 58 -3.69 4.75 0.89
CA CYS A 58 -2.59 3.79 0.87
C CYS A 58 -1.30 4.41 1.42
N GLY A 59 -0.87 5.55 0.89
CA GLY A 59 0.35 6.23 1.34
C GLY A 59 0.29 6.59 2.83
N LEU A 60 -0.85 7.07 3.30
CA LEU A 60 -1.05 7.44 4.71
C LEU A 60 -0.93 6.22 5.64
N LEU A 61 -1.50 5.08 5.24
CA LEU A 61 -1.32 3.81 5.96
C LEU A 61 0.14 3.37 5.94
N TYR A 62 0.81 3.46 4.79
CA TYR A 62 2.21 3.08 4.67
C TYR A 62 3.10 3.88 5.63
N ASP A 63 2.97 5.21 5.61
CA ASP A 63 3.72 6.10 6.49
C ASP A 63 3.45 5.75 7.96
N THR A 64 2.18 5.55 8.35
CA THR A 64 1.80 5.23 9.74
C THR A 64 2.39 3.91 10.23
N PHE A 65 2.59 2.94 9.34
CA PHE A 65 3.12 1.62 9.70
C PHE A 65 4.63 1.47 9.44
N SER A 66 5.30 2.46 8.85
CA SER A 66 6.72 2.37 8.48
C SER A 66 7.68 2.59 9.66
N GLY A 67 7.24 3.25 10.72
CA GLY A 67 7.98 3.43 11.98
C GLY A 67 9.06 4.52 11.96
N GLY A 68 9.03 5.44 10.99
CA GLY A 68 9.95 6.58 10.87
C GLY A 68 9.68 7.72 11.88
N PRO A 69 10.56 8.74 11.96
CA PRO A 69 10.45 9.82 12.96
C PRO A 69 9.16 10.64 12.93
N LEU A 70 8.43 10.60 11.80
CA LEU A 70 7.13 11.25 11.60
C LEU A 70 5.98 10.25 11.41
N GLY A 71 6.26 8.94 11.50
CA GLY A 71 5.39 7.85 11.07
C GLY A 71 6.21 6.64 10.67
#